data_AF-A0A8T5F916-F1
#
_entry.id   AF-A0A8T5F916-F1
#
_cell.length_a   1.000
_cell.length_b   1.000
_cell.length_c   1.000
_cell.angle_alpha   90.00
_cell.angle_beta   90.00
_cell.angle_gamma   90.00
#
_symmetry.space_group_name_H-M   'P 1'
#
loop_
_entity.id
_entity.type
_entity.pdbx_description
1 polymer ?
#
loop_
_entity_poly.entity_id
_entity_poly.type
_entity_poly.pdbx_seq_one_letter_code
_entity_poly.pdbx_strand_id
1 'polypeptide(L)'
;MRRFWHNDTTNQEDNGELKNSLAELECEEAIIHDKQEFGRVRHSMMNMLRAKHSDELANRVLSRVNKRIGSKHLNQKRSDFFTIN
;
A
#
# COMPACT_ATOMS: atom_id res chain seq x y z
N MET A 1 10.00 38.18 24.41
CA MET A 1 10.10 38.45 22.96
C MET A 1 9.50 37.28 22.20
N ARG A 2 8.36 37.48 21.50
CA ARG A 2 7.71 36.45 20.68
C ARG A 2 8.51 36.27 19.40
N ARG A 3 9.01 35.06 19.14
CA ARG A 3 9.59 34.69 17.85
C ARG A 3 8.43 34.24 16.96
N PHE A 4 8.14 35.03 15.94
CA PHE A 4 7.17 34.70 14.91
C PHE A 4 7.71 33.53 14.09
N TRP A 5 6.94 32.43 14.03
CA TRP A 5 7.17 31.36 13.08
C TRP A 5 6.70 31.87 11.71
N HIS A 6 7.64 32.12 10.81
CA HIS A 6 7.35 32.33 9.40
C HIS A 6 6.92 30.99 8.81
N ASN A 7 5.62 30.81 8.60
CA ASN A 7 5.10 29.73 7.76
C ASN A 7 5.11 30.19 6.30
N ASP A 8 6.29 30.22 5.70
CA ASP A 8 6.42 30.27 4.24
C ASP A 8 6.47 28.82 3.71
N THR A 9 5.34 28.11 3.80
CA THR A 9 5.21 26.84 3.08
C THR A 9 4.75 27.17 1.67
N THR A 10 5.72 27.35 0.80
CA THR A 10 5.56 27.43 -0.65
C THR A 10 4.93 26.12 -1.12
N ASN A 11 3.62 26.13 -1.40
CA ASN A 11 2.88 25.02 -2.00
C ASN A 11 3.30 24.84 -3.46
N GLN A 12 4.49 24.30 -3.69
CA GLN A 12 5.04 24.16 -5.03
C GLN A 12 5.80 22.84 -5.15
N GLU A 13 5.09 21.71 -5.08
CA GLU A 13 5.51 20.41 -5.65
C GLU A 13 4.41 19.30 -5.63
N ASP A 14 3.11 19.63 -5.65
CA ASP A 14 2.04 18.66 -5.34
C ASP A 14 1.65 17.67 -6.48
N ASN A 15 1.94 17.98 -7.75
CA ASN A 15 1.36 17.22 -8.87
C ASN A 15 2.02 15.83 -9.12
N GLY A 16 3.25 15.62 -8.65
CA GLY A 16 3.94 14.33 -8.81
C GLY A 16 3.58 13.33 -7.71
N GLU A 17 3.43 13.82 -6.48
CA GLU A 17 3.12 12.99 -5.30
C GLU A 17 1.68 12.49 -5.31
N LEU A 18 0.73 13.32 -5.77
CA LEU A 18 -0.67 12.94 -5.98
C LEU A 18 -0.82 11.81 -7.02
N LYS A 19 -0.07 11.89 -8.14
CA LYS A 19 -0.09 10.86 -9.19
C LYS A 19 0.45 9.52 -8.71
N ASN A 20 1.53 9.56 -7.93
CA ASN A 20 2.10 8.36 -7.33
C ASN A 20 1.15 7.76 -6.29
N SER A 21 0.51 8.58 -5.46
CA SER A 21 -0.45 8.13 -4.46
C SER A 21 -1.68 7.46 -5.09
N LEU A 22 -2.19 8.02 -6.19
CA LEU A 22 -3.30 7.42 -6.94
C LEU A 22 -2.90 6.08 -7.57
N ALA A 23 -1.70 6.02 -8.18
CA ALA A 23 -1.16 4.78 -8.74
C ALA A 23 -0.97 3.68 -7.67
N GLU A 24 -0.57 4.06 -6.45
CA GLU A 24 -0.45 3.12 -5.33
C GLU A 24 -1.80 2.53 -4.93
N LEU A 25 -2.84 3.37 -4.86
CA LEU A 25 -4.20 2.93 -4.54
C LEU A 25 -4.74 1.96 -5.59
N GLU A 26 -4.61 2.30 -6.89
CA GLU A 26 -5.06 1.43 -7.98
C GLU A 26 -4.33 0.06 -7.96
N CYS A 27 -3.01 0.07 -7.75
CA CYS A 27 -2.24 -1.17 -7.62
C CYS A 27 -2.69 -1.99 -6.41
N GLU A 28 -3.01 -1.33 -5.29
CA GLU A 28 -3.40 -1.99 -4.06
C GLU A 28 -4.75 -2.70 -4.21
N GLU A 29 -5.75 -2.00 -4.77
CA GLU A 29 -7.07 -2.57 -5.02
C GLU A 29 -7.00 -3.78 -5.94
N ALA A 30 -6.27 -3.67 -7.06
CA ALA A 30 -6.11 -4.77 -8.00
C ALA A 30 -5.44 -6.00 -7.35
N ILE A 31 -4.39 -5.79 -6.54
CA ILE A 31 -3.67 -6.86 -5.86
C ILE A 31 -4.55 -7.52 -4.79
N ILE A 32 -5.33 -6.73 -4.03
CA ILE A 32 -6.24 -7.25 -3.02
C ILE A 32 -7.35 -8.06 -3.68
N HIS A 33 -7.94 -7.56 -4.77
CA HIS A 33 -8.99 -8.25 -5.51
C HIS A 33 -8.51 -9.61 -6.01
N ASP A 34 -7.36 -9.67 -6.67
CA ASP A 34 -6.78 -10.93 -7.19
C ASP A 34 -6.52 -11.93 -6.03
N LYS A 35 -6.05 -11.45 -4.87
CA LYS A 35 -5.87 -12.29 -3.68
C LYS A 35 -7.17 -12.78 -3.07
N GLN A 36 -8.23 -11.99 -3.10
CA GLN A 36 -9.54 -12.39 -2.60
C GLN A 36 -10.20 -13.42 -3.52
N GLU A 37 -10.07 -13.24 -4.83
CA GLU A 37 -10.68 -14.12 -5.84
C GLU A 37 -9.92 -15.44 -6.01
N PHE A 38 -8.58 -15.39 -6.11
CA PHE A 38 -7.76 -16.55 -6.44
C PHE A 38 -6.89 -17.07 -5.29
N GLY A 39 -6.89 -16.39 -4.13
CA GLY A 39 -5.96 -16.67 -3.02
C GLY A 39 -4.51 -16.26 -3.30
N ARG A 40 -4.19 -15.79 -4.51
CA ARG A 40 -2.85 -15.40 -4.96
C ARG A 40 -2.92 -14.28 -5.99
N VAL A 41 -1.83 -13.55 -6.15
CA VAL A 41 -1.69 -12.54 -7.21
C VAL A 41 -1.25 -13.23 -8.49
N ARG A 42 -1.98 -13.05 -9.60
CA ARG A 42 -1.59 -13.64 -10.89
C ARG A 42 -0.43 -12.87 -11.52
N HIS A 43 0.49 -13.60 -12.14
CA HIS A 43 1.63 -13.01 -12.86
C HIS A 43 1.21 -12.08 -13.99
N SER A 44 0.14 -12.41 -14.71
CA SER A 44 -0.40 -11.57 -15.79
C SER A 44 -0.84 -10.21 -15.28
N MET A 45 -1.60 -10.16 -14.18
CA MET A 45 -2.02 -8.91 -13.56
C MET A 45 -0.84 -8.10 -13.05
N MET A 46 0.11 -8.76 -12.38
CA MET A 46 1.31 -8.06 -11.90
C MET A 46 2.11 -7.41 -13.04
N ASN A 47 2.25 -8.10 -14.18
CA ASN A 47 2.94 -7.55 -15.35
C ASN A 47 2.18 -6.34 -15.93
N MET A 48 0.85 -6.33 -15.92
CA MET A 48 0.06 -5.18 -16.35
C MET A 48 0.25 -3.96 -15.44
N LEU A 49 0.25 -4.16 -14.11
CA LEU A 49 0.48 -3.08 -13.14
C LEU A 49 1.87 -2.47 -13.29
N ARG A 50 2.88 -3.31 -13.51
CA ARG A 50 4.27 -2.91 -13.77
C ARG A 50 4.40 -2.04 -15.02
N ALA A 51 3.77 -2.46 -16.12
CA ALA A 51 3.74 -1.70 -17.36
C ALA A 51 2.99 -0.36 -17.22
N LYS A 52 1.95 -0.32 -16.38
CA LYS A 52 1.09 0.88 -16.20
C LYS A 52 1.69 1.92 -15.25
N HIS A 53 2.29 1.50 -14.14
CA HIS A 53 2.65 2.39 -13.03
C HIS A 53 4.13 2.35 -12.62
N SER A 54 4.96 1.49 -13.23
CA SER A 54 6.36 1.18 -12.87
C SER A 54 6.53 -0.06 -11.99
N ASP A 55 7.65 -0.76 -12.23
CA ASP A 55 8.09 -1.95 -11.50
C ASP A 55 8.25 -1.68 -10.01
N GLU A 56 8.87 -0.56 -9.65
CA GLU A 56 9.16 -0.22 -8.26
C GLU A 56 7.88 -0.06 -7.44
N LEU A 57 6.92 0.72 -7.98
CA LEU A 57 5.66 1.01 -7.32
C LEU A 57 4.82 -0.26 -7.15
N ALA A 58 4.64 -1.04 -8.23
CA ALA A 58 3.85 -2.27 -8.17
C ALA A 58 4.45 -3.26 -7.15
N ASN A 59 5.77 -3.47 -7.16
CA ASN A 59 6.45 -4.36 -6.22
C ASN A 59 6.37 -3.84 -4.77
N ARG A 60 6.47 -2.52 -4.56
CA ARG A 60 6.30 -1.89 -3.24
C ARG A 60 4.90 -2.15 -2.67
N VAL A 61 3.87 -1.93 -3.49
CA VAL A 61 2.48 -2.15 -3.09
C VAL A 61 2.21 -3.63 -2.79
N LEU A 62 2.71 -4.54 -3.63
CA LEU A 62 2.62 -5.99 -3.38
C LEU A 62 3.22 -6.38 -2.02
N SER A 63 4.40 -5.85 -1.70
CA SER A 63 5.06 -6.08 -0.40
C SER A 63 4.22 -5.56 0.77
N ARG A 64 3.64 -4.35 0.64
CA ARG A 64 2.74 -3.78 1.66
C ARG A 64 1.49 -4.63 1.85
N VAL A 65 0.82 -5.05 0.78
CA VAL A 65 -0.38 -5.90 0.86
C VAL A 65 -0.06 -7.25 1.50
N ASN A 66 1.05 -7.90 1.10
CA ASN A 66 1.50 -9.14 1.71
C ASN A 66 1.79 -8.98 3.21
N LYS A 67 2.44 -7.89 3.62
CA LYS A 67 2.66 -7.58 5.04
C LYS A 67 1.34 -7.38 5.78
N ARG A 68 0.40 -6.61 5.25
CA ARG A 68 -0.91 -6.38 5.89
C ARG A 68 -1.70 -7.68 6.07
N ILE A 69 -1.75 -8.53 5.06
CA ILE A 69 -2.44 -9.83 5.13
C ILE A 69 -1.73 -10.77 6.10
N GLY A 70 -0.40 -10.85 6.04
CA GLY A 70 0.40 -11.63 6.98
C GLY A 70 0.23 -11.17 8.43
N SER A 71 0.22 -9.86 8.68
CA SER A 71 0.00 -9.28 10.01
C SER A 71 -1.43 -9.49 10.52
N LYS A 72 -2.46 -9.45 9.67
CA LYS A 72 -3.83 -9.84 10.06
C LYS A 72 -3.87 -11.30 10.49
N HIS A 73 -3.26 -12.20 9.73
CA HIS A 73 -3.16 -13.62 10.09
C HIS A 73 -2.38 -13.86 11.40
N LEU A 74 -1.29 -13.13 11.62
CA LEU A 74 -0.48 -13.23 12.84
C LEU A 74 -1.20 -12.69 14.07
N ASN A 75 -1.93 -11.58 13.94
CA ASN A 75 -2.71 -11.02 15.05
C ASN A 75 -3.95 -11.88 15.38
N GLN A 76 -4.54 -12.55 14.40
CA GLN A 76 -5.64 -13.50 14.63
C GLN A 76 -5.15 -14.76 15.36
N LYS A 77 -3.98 -15.30 15.01
CA LYS A 77 -3.34 -16.37 15.80
C LYS A 77 -2.98 -15.93 17.22
N ARG A 78 -2.66 -14.65 17.41
CA ARG A 78 -2.30 -14.10 18.72
C ARG A 78 -3.52 -13.87 19.60
N SER A 79 -4.69 -13.54 19.05
CA SER A 79 -5.95 -13.48 19.82
C SER A 79 -6.41 -14.85 20.28
N ASP A 80 -6.32 -15.87 19.41
CA ASP A 80 -6.76 -17.24 19.74
C ASP A 80 -5.90 -17.89 20.83
N PHE A 81 -4.66 -17.43 21.01
CA PHE A 81 -3.73 -17.91 22.04
C PHE A 81 -4.03 -17.36 23.45
N PHE A 82 -4.73 -16.23 23.56
CA PHE A 82 -5.01 -15.57 24.85
C PHE A 82 -6.43 -15.86 25.37
N THR A 83 -7.29 -16.55 24.62
CA THR A 83 -8.66 -16.90 25.04
C THR A 83 -8.76 -18.29 25.67
N ILE A 84 -7.65 -19.02 25.81
CA ILE A 84 -7.59 -20.27 26.57
C ILE A 84 -7.02 -19.97 27.96
N ASN A 85 -7.87 -19.51 28.88
CA ASN A 85 -7.69 -19.63 30.33
C ASN A 85 -9.01 -19.33 31.05
#